data_AF-A0A357EZW7-F1
#
_entry.id   AF-A0A357EZW7-F1
#
_cell.length_a   1.000
_cell.length_b   1.000
_cell.length_c   1.000
_cell.angle_alpha   90.00
_cell.angle_beta   90.00
_cell.angle_gamma   90.00
#
_symmetry.space_group_name_H-M   'P 1'
#
loop_
_entity.id
_entity.type
_entity.pdbx_description
1 polymer ?
#
loop_
_entity_poly.entity_id
_entity_poly.type
_entity_poly.pdbx_seq_one_letter_code
_entity_poly.pdbx_strand_id
1 'polypeptide(L)'
;MPEKGKAIYKIRESVSFSRIFQVFVLIFGAAFFGFSLFAGYGNINADVLPEEPFFEEFPAESQTKDYSKFTHTNQFHSRLPCLLCHRRDDNSSRIRFPGKTDHLPCAGCHALQFSDQSSPICTICHTNPQSGAMKRFPSLRSFGFKFDHSRHRNTNCAVCHKPESRGVVKSIPSGPSAHATCFQCHTSNSASSMASCNVCHQPGRLVRSPERTRAIRIGFSHAKHAVSFDCDTCHTVRPGSARGRQVTEPLVSMHFASENSLSCATCHDGEAVFGANDFANCKRCHIGKNFAF
;
A
#
# COMPACT_ATOMS: atom_id res chain seq x y z
N MET A 1 52.13 -54.22 -22.20
CA MET A 1 53.29 -54.27 -21.26
C MET A 1 54.08 -52.98 -21.42
N PRO A 2 54.71 -52.41 -20.38
CA PRO A 2 54.45 -52.49 -18.92
C PRO A 2 53.53 -51.31 -18.49
N GLU A 3 52.92 -51.17 -17.31
CA GLU A 3 53.19 -51.52 -15.90
C GLU A 3 54.04 -50.51 -15.08
N LYS A 4 53.42 -50.04 -13.97
CA LYS A 4 53.96 -49.59 -12.65
C LYS A 4 53.68 -48.13 -12.24
N GLY A 5 53.29 -47.95 -10.97
CA GLY A 5 53.24 -46.64 -10.29
C GLY A 5 52.13 -46.45 -9.25
N LYS A 6 52.15 -47.17 -8.12
CA LYS A 6 51.31 -46.82 -6.95
C LYS A 6 51.88 -45.58 -6.25
N ALA A 7 51.03 -44.61 -5.92
CA ALA A 7 51.33 -43.57 -4.94
C ALA A 7 50.18 -43.49 -3.91
N ILE A 8 50.50 -43.71 -2.63
CA ILE A 8 49.56 -43.65 -1.52
C ILE A 8 49.64 -42.24 -0.93
N TYR A 9 48.54 -41.48 -0.97
CA TYR A 9 48.46 -40.18 -0.30
C TYR A 9 47.66 -40.27 1.00
N LYS A 10 48.30 -39.87 2.11
CA LYS A 10 47.77 -39.95 3.47
C LYS A 10 46.92 -38.71 3.74
N ILE A 11 45.60 -38.86 3.80
CA ILE A 11 44.69 -37.74 4.10
C ILE A 11 44.89 -37.34 5.57
N ARG A 12 45.33 -36.09 5.78
CA ARG A 12 45.43 -35.45 7.10
C ARG A 12 44.14 -34.66 7.31
N GLU A 13 43.32 -35.08 8.27
CA GLU A 13 42.05 -34.41 8.57
C GLU A 13 42.26 -32.94 8.94
N SER A 14 41.63 -32.04 8.19
CA SER A 14 41.57 -30.62 8.53
C SER A 14 40.34 -30.37 9.41
N VAL A 15 40.58 -30.09 10.69
CA VAL A 15 39.51 -29.65 11.60
C VAL A 15 38.97 -28.32 11.08
N SER A 16 37.74 -28.34 10.57
CA SER A 16 37.11 -27.17 9.95
C SER A 16 37.05 -25.99 10.92
N PHE A 17 37.62 -24.87 10.50
CA PHE A 17 37.65 -23.57 11.19
C PHE A 17 36.28 -23.15 11.74
N SER A 18 35.20 -23.53 11.04
CA SER A 18 33.80 -23.29 11.45
C SER A 18 33.44 -23.91 12.82
N ARG A 19 33.95 -25.12 13.14
CA ARG A 19 33.64 -25.78 14.43
C ARG A 19 34.34 -25.08 15.61
N ILE A 20 35.57 -24.62 15.40
CA ILE A 20 36.32 -23.87 16.43
C ILE A 20 35.61 -22.54 16.70
N PHE A 21 35.21 -21.81 15.65
CA PHE A 21 34.48 -20.55 15.79
C PHE A 21 33.12 -20.73 16.51
N GLN A 22 32.36 -21.79 16.20
CA GLN A 22 31.10 -22.11 16.88
C GLN A 22 31.28 -22.37 18.39
N VAL A 23 32.34 -23.09 18.80
CA VAL A 23 32.65 -23.33 20.21
C VAL A 23 33.03 -22.04 20.94
N PHE A 24 33.83 -21.17 20.31
CA PHE A 24 34.17 -19.86 20.89
C PHE A 24 32.93 -18.97 21.11
N VAL A 25 32.01 -18.90 20.15
CA VAL A 25 30.76 -18.12 20.29
C VAL A 25 29.89 -18.63 21.45
N LEU A 26 29.78 -19.94 21.62
CA LEU A 26 28.99 -20.53 22.71
C LEU A 26 29.61 -20.25 24.10
N ILE A 27 30.93 -20.40 24.25
CA ILE A 27 31.62 -20.17 25.52
C ILE A 27 31.55 -18.69 25.93
N PHE A 28 31.88 -17.77 25.03
CA PHE A 28 31.84 -16.33 25.33
C PHE A 28 30.41 -15.81 25.50
N GLY A 29 29.43 -16.33 24.74
CA GLY A 29 28.01 -15.99 24.92
C GLY A 29 27.48 -16.39 26.29
N ALA A 30 27.80 -17.60 26.77
CA ALA A 30 27.41 -18.06 28.10
C ALA A 30 28.05 -17.23 29.22
N ALA A 31 29.33 -16.88 29.10
CA ALA A 31 30.02 -16.03 30.07
C ALA A 31 29.42 -14.61 30.17
N PHE A 32 29.08 -14.01 29.02
CA PHE A 32 28.47 -12.67 28.98
C PHE A 32 27.06 -12.66 29.60
N PHE A 33 26.24 -13.68 29.30
CA PHE A 33 24.89 -13.81 29.88
C PHE A 33 24.94 -14.04 31.39
N GLY A 34 25.89 -14.86 31.88
CA GLY A 34 26.12 -15.06 33.31
C GLY A 34 26.55 -13.79 34.05
N PHE A 35 27.45 -12.99 33.44
CA PHE A 35 27.89 -11.72 34.02
C PHE A 35 26.75 -10.69 34.09
N SER A 36 25.90 -10.60 33.06
CA SER A 36 24.73 -9.70 33.06
C SER A 36 23.71 -10.06 34.15
N LEU A 37 23.51 -11.36 34.45
CA LEU A 37 22.64 -11.79 35.54
C LEU A 37 23.22 -11.49 36.92
N PHE A 38 24.55 -11.57 37.09
CA PHE A 38 25.20 -11.28 38.37
C PHE A 38 25.29 -9.78 38.68
N ALA A 39 25.59 -8.95 37.66
CA ALA A 39 25.67 -7.50 37.80
C ALA A 39 24.30 -6.83 38.08
N GLY A 40 23.18 -7.48 37.70
CA GLY A 40 21.83 -6.97 37.93
C GLY A 40 21.28 -7.10 39.35
N TYR A 41 21.98 -7.79 40.26
CA TYR A 41 21.54 -8.04 41.64
C TYR A 41 22.24 -7.19 42.71
N GLY A 42 23.07 -6.22 42.31
CA GLY A 42 23.78 -5.33 43.23
C GLY A 42 22.97 -4.10 43.66
N ASN A 43 22.60 -4.04 44.94
CA ASN A 43 22.02 -2.90 45.66
C ASN A 43 20.54 -2.55 45.38
N ILE A 44 19.64 -3.30 46.01
CA ILE A 44 18.37 -2.74 46.48
C ILE A 44 18.56 -2.19 47.89
N ASN A 45 18.64 -0.87 48.03
CA ASN A 45 18.59 -0.21 49.33
C ASN A 45 17.15 -0.31 49.87
N ALA A 46 16.93 -1.16 50.86
CA ALA A 46 15.68 -1.23 51.59
C ALA A 46 15.64 -0.12 52.65
N ASP A 47 15.15 1.07 52.29
CA ASP A 47 14.61 2.09 53.22
C ASP A 47 13.98 3.30 52.48
N VAL A 48 13.02 3.05 51.58
CA VAL A 48 11.98 4.04 51.21
C VAL A 48 10.68 3.28 50.95
N LEU A 49 9.68 3.45 51.82
CA LEU A 49 8.30 3.08 51.52
C LEU A 49 7.71 4.17 50.61
N PRO A 50 7.26 3.86 49.38
CA PRO A 50 6.56 4.85 48.56
C PRO A 50 5.19 5.14 49.18
N GLU A 51 4.81 6.42 49.27
CA GLU A 51 3.45 6.82 49.60
C GLU A 51 2.46 6.22 48.59
N GLU A 52 1.32 5.75 49.09
CA GLU A 52 0.22 5.20 48.28
C GLU A 52 -0.14 6.18 47.14
N PRO A 53 -0.11 5.75 45.86
CA PRO A 53 -0.48 6.63 44.78
C PRO A 53 -1.96 7.01 44.91
N PHE A 54 -2.21 8.29 45.19
CA PHE A 54 -3.55 8.86 45.20
C PHE A 54 -4.18 8.68 43.82
N PHE A 55 -5.01 7.65 43.68
CA PHE A 55 -5.86 7.46 42.51
C PHE A 55 -6.91 8.56 42.52
N GLU A 56 -6.60 9.67 41.88
CA GLU A 56 -7.57 10.70 41.54
C GLU A 56 -8.66 10.02 40.69
N GLU A 57 -9.83 9.84 41.29
CA GLU A 57 -10.95 9.12 40.68
C GLU A 57 -11.54 9.98 39.56
N PHE A 58 -10.91 9.90 38.39
CA PHE A 58 -11.34 10.59 37.19
C PHE A 58 -12.83 10.32 37.00
N PRO A 59 -13.68 11.38 36.96
CA PRO A 59 -15.11 11.19 36.80
C PRO A 59 -15.33 10.31 35.58
N ALA A 60 -16.13 9.24 35.76
CA ALA A 60 -16.53 8.38 34.67
C ALA A 60 -17.50 9.16 33.76
N GLU A 61 -16.95 10.11 33.00
CA GLU A 61 -17.70 10.93 32.05
C GLU A 61 -18.27 9.96 31.02
N SER A 62 -19.57 9.72 31.17
CA SER A 62 -20.34 8.82 30.34
C SER A 62 -20.56 9.46 28.98
N GLN A 63 -19.46 9.57 28.22
CA GLN A 63 -19.52 9.80 26.78
C GLN A 63 -20.55 8.81 26.23
N THR A 64 -21.67 9.34 25.76
CA THR A 64 -22.79 8.59 25.22
C THR A 64 -22.32 7.96 23.91
N LYS A 65 -21.66 6.81 24.05
CA LYS A 65 -20.99 6.09 22.96
C LYS A 65 -22.05 5.73 21.91
N ASP A 66 -22.00 6.40 20.77
CA ASP A 66 -22.84 6.10 19.61
C ASP A 66 -22.46 4.73 19.03
N TYR A 67 -23.18 3.70 19.47
CA TYR A 67 -23.02 2.34 18.96
C TYR A 67 -23.73 2.09 17.62
N SER A 68 -24.40 3.09 17.02
CA SER A 68 -25.08 2.90 15.72
C SER A 68 -24.10 2.60 14.57
N LYS A 69 -22.84 3.03 14.70
CA LYS A 69 -21.76 2.91 13.71
C LYS A 69 -20.38 2.81 14.36
N PHE A 70 -19.51 1.94 13.84
CA PHE A 70 -18.09 1.97 14.19
C PHE A 70 -17.37 3.14 13.49
N THR A 71 -16.44 3.79 14.19
CA THR A 71 -15.64 4.90 13.63
C THR A 71 -14.14 4.71 13.84
N HIS A 72 -13.36 5.03 12.81
CA HIS A 72 -11.89 5.03 12.85
C HIS A 72 -11.29 6.35 13.38
N THR A 73 -12.14 7.27 13.87
CA THR A 73 -11.76 8.57 14.43
C THR A 73 -11.65 8.57 15.95
N ASN A 74 -12.08 7.50 16.62
CA ASN A 74 -11.88 7.35 18.07
C ASN A 74 -10.38 7.27 18.41
N GLN A 75 -9.95 7.97 19.46
CA GLN A 75 -8.53 8.10 19.83
C GLN A 75 -7.85 6.78 20.23
N PHE A 76 -8.61 5.82 20.77
CA PHE A 76 -8.09 4.51 21.16
C PHE A 76 -8.01 3.59 19.94
N HIS A 77 -9.11 3.47 19.18
CA HIS A 77 -9.15 2.60 18.00
C HIS A 77 -8.23 3.06 16.85
N SER A 78 -8.02 4.37 16.68
CA SER A 78 -7.16 4.91 15.61
C SER A 78 -5.67 4.62 15.81
N ARG A 79 -5.25 4.23 17.03
CA ARG A 79 -3.89 3.82 17.38
C ARG A 79 -3.65 2.31 17.21
N LEU A 80 -4.70 1.50 17.10
CA LEU A 80 -4.58 0.05 16.97
C LEU A 80 -4.11 -0.34 15.56
N PRO A 81 -3.25 -1.38 15.41
CA PRO A 81 -2.88 -1.90 14.10
C PRO A 81 -4.11 -2.34 13.31
N CYS A 82 -4.22 -1.92 12.03
CA CYS A 82 -5.37 -2.27 11.19
C CYS A 82 -5.61 -3.79 11.11
N LEU A 83 -4.54 -4.58 11.13
CA LEU A 83 -4.56 -6.05 11.14
C LEU A 83 -5.28 -6.69 12.31
N LEU A 84 -5.44 -5.99 13.44
CA LEU A 84 -6.17 -6.53 14.59
C LEU A 84 -7.64 -6.84 14.20
N CYS A 85 -8.26 -5.91 13.47
CA CYS A 85 -9.67 -5.98 13.06
C CYS A 85 -9.86 -6.32 11.58
N HIS A 86 -8.92 -5.96 10.71
CA HIS A 86 -8.97 -6.21 9.26
C HIS A 86 -7.88 -7.18 8.86
N ARG A 87 -8.02 -8.43 9.30
CA ARG A 87 -7.20 -9.55 8.82
C ARG A 87 -7.55 -9.91 7.39
N ARG A 88 -6.54 -10.43 6.68
CA ARG A 88 -6.62 -10.86 5.29
C ARG A 88 -6.08 -12.28 5.17
N ASP A 89 -6.96 -13.22 5.48
CA ASP A 89 -6.66 -14.65 5.55
C ASP A 89 -6.72 -15.33 4.16
N ASP A 90 -7.25 -14.63 3.14
CA ASP A 90 -7.38 -15.10 1.76
C ASP A 90 -6.98 -13.99 0.74
N ASN A 91 -7.07 -14.30 -0.56
CA ASN A 91 -6.78 -13.32 -1.62
C ASN A 91 -7.98 -12.40 -1.97
N SER A 92 -9.02 -12.33 -1.14
CA SER A 92 -10.27 -11.63 -1.49
C SER A 92 -10.09 -10.11 -1.58
N SER A 93 -10.80 -9.50 -2.53
CA SER A 93 -10.94 -8.05 -2.68
C SER A 93 -12.02 -7.44 -1.78
N ARG A 94 -12.79 -8.27 -1.05
CA ARG A 94 -13.90 -7.83 -0.21
C ARG A 94 -13.53 -7.86 1.27
N ILE A 95 -13.40 -6.69 1.89
CA ILE A 95 -13.36 -6.58 3.35
C ILE A 95 -14.72 -7.02 3.92
N ARG A 96 -14.68 -7.74 5.04
CA ARG A 96 -15.84 -8.26 5.76
C ARG A 96 -15.81 -7.76 7.21
N PHE A 97 -16.91 -7.96 7.95
CA PHE A 97 -16.87 -7.75 9.40
C PHE A 97 -15.89 -8.73 10.06
N PRO A 98 -15.11 -8.30 11.06
CA PRO A 98 -14.49 -9.20 12.03
C PRO A 98 -15.55 -9.86 12.93
N GLY A 99 -15.12 -10.68 13.89
CA GLY A 99 -16.01 -11.25 14.90
C GLY A 99 -16.65 -12.59 14.56
N LYS A 100 -16.30 -13.21 13.43
CA LYS A 100 -16.80 -14.55 13.05
C LYS A 100 -16.48 -15.66 14.06
N THR A 101 -15.43 -15.49 14.85
CA THR A 101 -15.04 -16.38 15.93
C THR A 101 -15.20 -15.59 17.22
N ASP A 102 -16.26 -15.91 17.97
CA ASP A 102 -16.54 -15.39 19.31
C ASP A 102 -16.42 -13.86 19.46
N HIS A 103 -16.87 -13.12 18.44
CA HIS A 103 -16.79 -11.67 18.35
C HIS A 103 -15.37 -11.07 18.46
N LEU A 104 -14.31 -11.88 18.25
CA LEU A 104 -12.92 -11.42 18.24
C LEU A 104 -12.58 -10.58 16.98
N PRO A 105 -11.83 -9.48 17.11
CA PRO A 105 -11.05 -9.08 18.29
C PRO A 105 -11.85 -8.29 19.33
N CYS A 106 -13.06 -7.83 19.00
CA CYS A 106 -13.82 -6.87 19.81
C CYS A 106 -14.06 -7.37 21.24
N ALA A 107 -14.49 -8.61 21.40
CA ALA A 107 -14.70 -9.23 22.71
C ALA A 107 -13.43 -9.31 23.58
N GLY A 108 -12.23 -9.31 22.98
CA GLY A 108 -10.96 -9.35 23.72
C GLY A 108 -10.65 -8.08 24.52
N CYS A 109 -11.23 -6.93 24.14
CA CYS A 109 -11.12 -5.67 24.90
C CYS A 109 -12.45 -5.23 25.51
N HIS A 110 -13.58 -5.67 24.94
CA HIS A 110 -14.93 -5.28 25.35
C HIS A 110 -15.68 -6.41 26.09
N ALA A 111 -14.96 -7.30 26.79
CA ALA A 111 -15.52 -8.48 27.44
C ALA A 111 -16.78 -8.17 28.27
N LEU A 112 -16.76 -7.11 29.09
CA LEU A 112 -17.90 -6.66 29.90
C LEU A 112 -19.12 -6.23 29.05
N GLN A 113 -18.89 -5.63 27.88
CA GLN A 113 -19.98 -5.27 26.97
C GLN A 113 -20.48 -6.45 26.14
N PHE A 114 -19.72 -7.56 26.06
CA PHE A 114 -20.12 -8.79 25.37
C PHE A 114 -20.71 -9.85 26.32
N SER A 115 -20.51 -9.72 27.64
CA SER A 115 -21.20 -10.56 28.64
C SER A 115 -22.67 -10.17 28.88
N ASP A 116 -23.07 -8.95 28.49
CA ASP A 116 -24.44 -8.47 28.57
C ASP A 116 -25.13 -8.51 27.19
N GLN A 117 -26.19 -9.31 27.06
CA GLN A 117 -26.94 -9.45 25.81
C GLN A 117 -27.80 -8.22 25.46
N SER A 118 -28.09 -7.36 26.45
CA SER A 118 -28.79 -6.08 26.26
C SER A 118 -27.86 -4.93 25.86
N SER A 119 -26.55 -5.15 25.93
CA SER A 119 -25.51 -4.17 25.64
C SER A 119 -25.68 -3.53 24.25
N PRO A 120 -25.64 -2.18 24.16
CA PRO A 120 -25.80 -1.49 22.88
C PRO A 120 -24.65 -1.77 21.90
N ILE A 121 -23.52 -2.35 22.35
CA ILE A 121 -22.39 -2.70 21.46
C ILE A 121 -22.79 -3.63 20.32
N CYS A 122 -23.75 -4.52 20.56
CA CYS A 122 -24.28 -5.45 19.57
C CYS A 122 -24.87 -4.72 18.37
N THR A 123 -25.42 -3.51 18.57
CA THR A 123 -25.99 -2.68 17.51
C THR A 123 -24.93 -2.11 16.56
N ILE A 124 -23.62 -2.18 16.83
CA ILE A 124 -22.58 -1.82 15.85
C ILE A 124 -22.71 -2.70 14.60
N CYS A 125 -22.85 -4.01 14.79
CA CYS A 125 -22.84 -5.01 13.73
C CYS A 125 -24.23 -5.53 13.39
N HIS A 126 -25.13 -5.65 14.38
CA HIS A 126 -26.44 -6.28 14.20
C HIS A 126 -27.56 -5.25 13.95
N THR A 127 -28.53 -5.63 13.13
CA THR A 127 -29.86 -5.00 13.07
C THR A 127 -30.78 -5.55 14.15
N ASN A 128 -30.59 -6.82 14.52
CA ASN A 128 -31.24 -7.48 15.66
C ASN A 128 -30.22 -8.45 16.29
N PRO A 129 -29.71 -8.17 17.50
CA PRO A 129 -28.76 -9.05 18.19
C PRO A 129 -29.31 -10.44 18.48
N GLN A 130 -30.56 -10.54 18.92
CA GLN A 130 -31.21 -11.77 19.36
C GLN A 130 -31.40 -12.78 18.21
N SER A 131 -31.67 -12.29 17.00
CA SER A 131 -31.76 -13.13 15.79
C SER A 131 -30.43 -13.27 15.04
N GLY A 132 -29.35 -12.68 15.54
CA GLY A 132 -28.04 -12.64 14.86
C GLY A 132 -28.01 -11.84 13.56
N ALA A 133 -29.08 -11.14 13.17
CA ALA A 133 -29.18 -10.48 11.87
C ALA A 133 -28.19 -9.32 11.76
N MET A 134 -27.26 -9.39 10.80
CA MET A 134 -26.21 -8.37 10.62
C MET A 134 -26.61 -7.25 9.65
N LYS A 135 -26.10 -6.05 9.94
CA LYS A 135 -26.08 -4.91 9.01
C LYS A 135 -25.25 -5.24 7.76
N ARG A 136 -25.44 -4.48 6.68
CA ARG A 136 -24.52 -4.51 5.53
C ARG A 136 -23.20 -3.86 5.91
N PHE A 137 -22.08 -4.39 5.38
CA PHE A 137 -20.76 -3.83 5.65
C PHE A 137 -20.66 -2.36 5.16
N PRO A 138 -20.20 -1.40 5.99
CA PRO A 138 -20.15 0.01 5.62
C PRO A 138 -19.25 0.29 4.41
N SER A 139 -19.60 1.31 3.62
CA SER A 139 -18.73 1.75 2.51
C SER A 139 -17.45 2.40 3.05
N LEU A 140 -16.29 1.90 2.64
CA LEU A 140 -14.96 2.37 3.01
C LEU A 140 -14.64 3.77 2.41
N ARG A 141 -15.25 4.83 2.97
CA ARG A 141 -15.05 6.23 2.53
C ARG A 141 -14.01 6.99 3.35
N SER A 142 -13.60 6.45 4.50
CA SER A 142 -12.83 7.15 5.54
C SER A 142 -11.30 7.05 5.38
N PHE A 143 -10.82 6.51 4.26
CA PHE A 143 -9.40 6.25 4.02
C PHE A 143 -8.94 6.76 2.65
N GLY A 144 -7.82 7.49 2.63
CA GLY A 144 -7.22 8.03 1.41
C GLY A 144 -6.13 7.12 0.83
N PHE A 145 -6.10 6.99 -0.51
CA PHE A 145 -5.17 6.22 -1.37
C PHE A 145 -4.40 5.10 -0.66
N LYS A 146 -3.07 4.96 -0.71
CA LYS A 146 -1.97 5.65 -1.41
C LYS A 146 -1.42 4.79 -2.55
N PHE A 147 -0.50 5.36 -3.34
CA PHE A 147 0.31 4.63 -4.32
C PHE A 147 1.59 5.41 -4.66
N ASP A 148 2.62 4.71 -5.14
CA ASP A 148 3.91 5.26 -5.55
C ASP A 148 4.40 4.55 -6.81
N HIS A 149 4.36 5.25 -7.95
CA HIS A 149 4.81 4.72 -9.23
C HIS A 149 6.30 4.35 -9.24
N SER A 150 7.15 5.04 -8.47
CA SER A 150 8.59 4.79 -8.47
C SER A 150 8.94 3.40 -7.94
N ARG A 151 8.14 2.89 -6.99
CA ARG A 151 8.24 1.53 -6.43
C ARG A 151 7.68 0.44 -7.34
N HIS A 152 6.88 0.80 -8.35
CA HIS A 152 6.22 -0.13 -9.28
C HIS A 152 6.73 0.02 -10.72
N ARG A 153 7.80 0.81 -10.94
CA ARG A 153 8.33 1.15 -12.27
C ARG A 153 8.76 -0.06 -13.12
N ASN A 154 9.07 -1.19 -12.48
CA ASN A 154 9.46 -2.43 -13.15
C ASN A 154 8.24 -3.24 -13.64
N THR A 155 7.02 -2.74 -13.46
CA THR A 155 5.78 -3.32 -14.00
C THR A 155 5.31 -2.47 -15.16
N ASN A 156 5.04 -3.10 -16.32
CA ASN A 156 4.52 -2.38 -17.49
C ASN A 156 3.20 -1.66 -17.13
N CYS A 157 3.10 -0.38 -17.49
CA CYS A 157 1.96 0.47 -17.15
C CYS A 157 0.61 -0.15 -17.53
N ALA A 158 0.54 -0.87 -18.65
CA ALA A 158 -0.68 -1.49 -19.18
C ALA A 158 -1.28 -2.59 -18.27
N VAL A 159 -0.50 -3.15 -17.34
CA VAL A 159 -1.00 -4.10 -16.32
C VAL A 159 -2.06 -3.45 -15.42
N CYS A 160 -1.85 -2.18 -15.07
CA CYS A 160 -2.76 -1.39 -14.24
C CYS A 160 -3.67 -0.45 -15.06
N HIS A 161 -3.15 0.08 -16.17
CA HIS A 161 -3.75 1.17 -16.94
C HIS A 161 -4.29 0.70 -18.30
N LYS A 162 -5.61 0.46 -18.37
CA LYS A 162 -6.28 0.00 -19.60
C LYS A 162 -6.74 1.17 -20.47
N PRO A 163 -6.74 1.06 -21.80
CA PRO A 163 -7.30 2.09 -22.68
C PRO A 163 -8.77 2.36 -22.39
N GLU A 164 -9.15 3.62 -22.27
CA GLU A 164 -10.53 4.05 -22.01
C GLU A 164 -10.99 5.14 -22.98
N SER A 165 -12.31 5.29 -23.12
CA SER A 165 -12.95 6.30 -23.99
C SER A 165 -12.31 6.41 -25.38
N ARG A 166 -12.37 5.31 -26.15
CA ARG A 166 -11.76 5.17 -27.49
C ARG A 166 -10.22 5.34 -27.50
N GLY A 167 -9.58 4.97 -26.38
CA GLY A 167 -8.14 5.02 -26.23
C GLY A 167 -7.56 6.43 -26.04
N VAL A 168 -8.39 7.45 -25.83
CA VAL A 168 -7.94 8.81 -25.55
C VAL A 168 -7.23 8.88 -24.20
N VAL A 169 -7.69 8.08 -23.24
CA VAL A 169 -7.19 8.08 -21.86
C VAL A 169 -6.80 6.67 -21.41
N LYS A 170 -6.22 6.57 -20.22
CA LYS A 170 -5.99 5.31 -19.51
C LYS A 170 -6.80 5.28 -18.21
N SER A 171 -7.42 4.15 -17.91
CA SER A 171 -8.13 3.90 -16.64
C SER A 171 -7.17 4.01 -15.45
N ILE A 172 -7.65 4.46 -14.30
CA ILE A 172 -6.94 4.26 -13.02
C ILE A 172 -7.71 3.21 -12.19
N PRO A 173 -7.05 2.16 -11.66
CA PRO A 173 -7.68 1.23 -10.73
C PRO A 173 -8.31 1.98 -9.55
N SER A 174 -9.63 1.90 -9.43
CA SER A 174 -10.38 2.66 -8.43
C SER A 174 -11.54 1.86 -7.82
N GLY A 175 -12.02 2.33 -6.67
CA GLY A 175 -13.07 1.67 -5.88
C GLY A 175 -12.64 0.32 -5.28
N PRO A 176 -13.60 -0.46 -4.73
CA PRO A 176 -13.30 -1.74 -4.08
C PRO A 176 -12.65 -2.77 -5.01
N SER A 177 -12.95 -2.71 -6.31
CA SER A 177 -12.37 -3.56 -7.35
C SER A 177 -10.88 -3.32 -7.61
N ALA A 178 -10.33 -2.15 -7.25
CA ALA A 178 -8.89 -1.85 -7.43
C ALA A 178 -7.98 -2.85 -6.70
N HIS A 179 -8.46 -3.43 -5.59
CA HIS A 179 -7.76 -4.49 -4.87
C HIS A 179 -7.43 -5.69 -5.78
N ALA A 180 -8.27 -6.02 -6.76
CA ALA A 180 -8.01 -7.11 -7.69
C ALA A 180 -6.81 -6.82 -8.61
N THR A 181 -6.39 -5.56 -8.80
CA THR A 181 -5.14 -5.20 -9.48
C THR A 181 -3.95 -5.43 -8.54
N CYS A 182 -3.99 -4.89 -7.32
CA CYS A 182 -2.89 -5.03 -6.35
C CYS A 182 -2.63 -6.50 -5.95
N PHE A 183 -3.70 -7.26 -5.74
CA PHE A 183 -3.66 -8.65 -5.25
C PHE A 183 -3.35 -9.69 -6.33
N GLN A 184 -2.95 -9.27 -7.54
CA GLN A 184 -2.28 -10.15 -8.50
C GLN A 184 -0.82 -10.41 -8.10
N CYS A 185 -0.16 -9.45 -7.45
CA CYS A 185 1.22 -9.56 -6.98
C CYS A 185 1.33 -9.60 -5.45
N HIS A 186 0.54 -8.79 -4.76
CA HIS A 186 0.47 -8.74 -3.29
C HIS A 186 -0.56 -9.74 -2.76
N THR A 187 -0.33 -11.03 -3.01
CA THR A 187 -1.17 -12.09 -2.45
C THR A 187 -0.89 -12.29 -0.97
N SER A 188 -1.74 -13.01 -0.24
CA SER A 188 -1.48 -13.30 1.19
C SER A 188 -0.18 -14.07 1.40
N ASN A 189 0.23 -14.88 0.41
CA ASN A 189 1.31 -15.86 0.49
C ASN A 189 2.55 -15.49 -0.35
N SER A 190 2.61 -14.30 -0.96
CA SER A 190 3.78 -13.86 -1.72
C SER A 190 4.85 -13.21 -0.83
N ALA A 191 6.11 -13.20 -1.29
CA ALA A 191 7.20 -12.50 -0.60
C ALA A 191 6.98 -10.97 -0.49
N SER A 192 6.06 -10.42 -1.30
CA SER A 192 5.62 -9.04 -1.25
C SER A 192 4.24 -8.87 -0.57
N SER A 193 3.80 -9.86 0.22
CA SER A 193 2.49 -9.86 0.90
C SER A 193 2.27 -8.59 1.72
N MET A 194 1.16 -7.92 1.43
CA MET A 194 0.72 -6.72 2.15
C MET A 194 -0.45 -7.11 3.06
N ALA A 195 -0.12 -7.71 4.21
CA ALA A 195 -1.13 -8.12 5.18
C ALA A 195 -1.93 -6.92 5.71
N SER A 196 -1.26 -5.80 6.03
CA SER A 196 -1.91 -4.64 6.65
C SER A 196 -2.42 -3.60 5.65
N CYS A 197 -3.68 -3.20 5.82
CA CYS A 197 -4.32 -2.18 4.98
C CYS A 197 -3.60 -0.82 5.01
N ASN A 198 -2.89 -0.48 6.10
CA ASN A 198 -2.20 0.81 6.23
C ASN A 198 -0.95 0.98 5.34
N VAL A 199 -0.48 -0.10 4.70
CA VAL A 199 0.59 -0.04 3.69
C VAL A 199 0.14 0.82 2.51
N CYS A 200 -1.11 0.64 2.08
CA CYS A 200 -1.76 1.48 1.09
C CYS A 200 -2.50 2.64 1.79
N HIS A 201 -3.49 2.33 2.63
CA HIS A 201 -4.45 3.30 3.14
C HIS A 201 -3.92 4.16 4.30
N GLN A 202 -4.46 5.38 4.43
CA GLN A 202 -4.33 6.17 5.66
C GLN A 202 -5.69 6.76 6.05
N PRO A 203 -5.98 6.96 7.35
CA PRO A 203 -7.14 7.73 7.79
C PRO A 203 -7.18 9.11 7.11
N GLY A 204 -8.38 9.54 6.70
CA GLY A 204 -8.60 10.87 6.12
C GLY A 204 -9.30 10.85 4.76
N ARG A 205 -9.45 12.04 4.17
CA ARG A 205 -10.26 12.26 2.97
C ARG A 205 -9.65 11.59 1.73
N LEU A 206 -10.48 10.90 0.96
CA LEU A 206 -10.12 10.43 -0.38
C LEU A 206 -9.90 11.63 -1.33
N VAL A 207 -8.64 11.92 -1.63
CA VAL A 207 -8.25 12.80 -2.74
C VAL A 207 -8.24 12.01 -4.04
N ARG A 208 -9.08 12.42 -5.00
CA ARG A 208 -9.10 11.89 -6.36
C ARG A 208 -8.12 12.68 -7.24
N SER A 209 -7.40 11.99 -8.10
CA SER A 209 -6.67 12.64 -9.20
C SER A 209 -7.66 12.96 -10.33
N PRO A 210 -7.63 14.16 -10.94
CA PRO A 210 -8.29 14.37 -12.23
C PRO A 210 -7.55 13.55 -13.29
N GLU A 211 -8.30 12.82 -14.11
CA GLU A 211 -7.73 11.90 -15.11
C GLU A 211 -7.62 12.52 -16.51
N ARG A 212 -8.23 13.69 -16.73
CA ARG A 212 -8.51 14.24 -18.07
C ARG A 212 -8.61 15.76 -18.06
N THR A 213 -8.05 16.41 -19.07
CA THR A 213 -8.39 17.79 -19.48
C THR A 213 -9.31 17.76 -20.71
N ARG A 214 -10.19 18.76 -20.85
CA ARG A 214 -11.20 18.81 -21.92
C ARG A 214 -10.57 19.01 -23.30
N ALA A 215 -9.45 19.71 -23.39
CA ALA A 215 -8.80 20.11 -24.65
C ALA A 215 -8.26 18.92 -25.46
N ILE A 216 -7.66 17.92 -24.80
CA ILE A 216 -7.04 16.75 -25.45
C ILE A 216 -8.08 15.74 -25.98
N ARG A 217 -9.34 15.81 -25.50
CA ARG A 217 -10.31 14.69 -25.53
C ARG A 217 -10.69 14.16 -26.92
N ILE A 218 -10.33 14.85 -28.00
CA ILE A 218 -10.85 14.58 -29.35
C ILE A 218 -9.73 14.35 -30.37
N GLY A 219 -8.63 15.12 -30.32
CA GLY A 219 -7.52 15.03 -31.28
C GLY A 219 -6.49 13.93 -31.02
N PHE A 220 -6.34 13.48 -29.77
CA PHE A 220 -5.29 12.56 -29.37
C PHE A 220 -5.83 11.16 -29.04
N SER A 221 -5.00 10.13 -29.26
CA SER A 221 -5.33 8.75 -28.88
C SER A 221 -4.07 7.98 -28.50
N HIS A 222 -3.98 7.51 -27.25
CA HIS A 222 -2.95 6.58 -26.81
C HIS A 222 -2.99 5.28 -27.63
N ALA A 223 -4.16 4.84 -28.12
CA ALA A 223 -4.27 3.61 -28.90
C ALA A 223 -3.57 3.71 -30.28
N LYS A 224 -3.38 4.93 -30.81
CA LYS A 224 -2.59 5.16 -32.04
C LYS A 224 -1.09 5.24 -31.75
N HIS A 225 -0.70 5.91 -30.66
CA HIS A 225 0.72 6.14 -30.33
C HIS A 225 1.38 4.90 -29.70
N ALA A 226 0.65 4.13 -28.89
CA ALA A 226 1.16 2.92 -28.23
C ALA A 226 1.39 1.72 -29.18
N VAL A 227 1.26 1.92 -30.50
CA VAL A 227 1.70 0.97 -31.53
C VAL A 227 3.20 1.13 -31.81
N SER A 228 3.75 2.33 -31.60
CA SER A 228 5.13 2.69 -31.97
C SER A 228 5.98 3.18 -30.80
N PHE A 229 5.36 3.55 -29.68
CA PHE A 229 6.04 4.14 -28.52
C PHE A 229 5.58 3.51 -27.21
N ASP A 230 6.54 3.26 -26.31
CA ASP A 230 6.27 2.85 -24.95
C ASP A 230 5.82 4.03 -24.07
N CYS A 231 5.29 3.71 -22.89
CA CYS A 231 4.71 4.72 -22.01
C CYS A 231 5.75 5.73 -21.49
N ASP A 232 6.99 5.28 -21.25
CA ASP A 232 8.09 6.09 -20.73
C ASP A 232 8.66 7.10 -21.74
N THR A 233 8.50 6.84 -23.04
CA THR A 233 8.75 7.81 -24.12
C THR A 233 7.96 9.11 -23.91
N CYS A 234 6.74 9.00 -23.39
CA CYS A 234 5.86 10.14 -23.13
C CYS A 234 5.74 10.56 -21.65
N HIS A 235 5.97 9.61 -20.73
CA HIS A 235 5.60 9.75 -19.32
C HIS A 235 6.74 9.31 -18.40
N THR A 236 7.49 10.28 -17.86
CA THR A 236 8.54 10.02 -16.88
C THR A 236 7.94 9.92 -15.47
N VAL A 237 8.33 8.89 -14.72
CA VAL A 237 8.02 8.79 -13.29
C VAL A 237 8.94 9.72 -12.51
N ARG A 238 8.36 10.56 -11.64
CA ARG A 238 9.06 11.49 -10.74
C ARG A 238 8.97 10.99 -9.28
N PRO A 239 10.02 10.31 -8.75
CA PRO A 239 10.05 9.86 -7.36
C PRO A 239 9.84 11.02 -6.37
N GLY A 240 9.26 10.74 -5.20
CA GLY A 240 9.00 11.74 -4.16
C GLY A 240 7.91 12.78 -4.47
N SER A 241 7.44 12.87 -5.72
CA SER A 241 6.38 13.80 -6.09
C SER A 241 5.03 13.42 -5.47
N ALA A 242 4.19 14.44 -5.18
CA ALA A 242 2.82 14.24 -4.73
C ALA A 242 2.03 13.37 -5.73
N ARG A 243 1.08 12.56 -5.25
CA ARG A 243 0.39 11.49 -6.03
C ARG A 243 -0.05 11.92 -7.44
N GLY A 244 -0.67 13.10 -7.58
CA GLY A 244 -1.15 13.63 -8.86
C GLY A 244 -0.07 14.23 -9.78
N ARG A 245 1.21 14.12 -9.41
CA ARG A 245 2.39 14.64 -10.14
C ARG A 245 3.53 13.61 -10.23
N GLN A 246 3.28 12.36 -9.83
CA GLN A 246 4.26 11.26 -9.87
C GLN A 246 4.61 10.79 -11.28
N VAL A 247 3.77 11.12 -12.27
CA VAL A 247 3.96 10.78 -13.68
C VAL A 247 3.78 12.09 -14.45
N THR A 248 4.69 12.40 -15.37
CA THR A 248 4.56 13.60 -16.22
C THR A 248 3.44 13.44 -17.24
N GLU A 249 2.90 14.56 -17.70
CA GLU A 249 2.10 14.62 -18.93
C GLU A 249 2.87 15.46 -19.96
N PRO A 250 2.87 15.08 -21.26
CA PRO A 250 3.36 15.95 -22.32
C PRO A 250 2.61 17.28 -22.34
N LEU A 251 3.32 18.37 -22.66
CA LEU A 251 2.69 19.67 -22.85
C LEU A 251 1.75 19.60 -24.05
N VAL A 252 0.50 20.04 -23.85
CA VAL A 252 -0.53 20.12 -24.90
C VAL A 252 -0.28 21.34 -25.77
N SER A 253 0.83 21.36 -26.50
CA SER A 253 1.11 22.39 -27.49
C SER A 253 1.79 21.84 -28.74
N MET A 254 1.40 22.42 -29.87
CA MET A 254 2.06 22.29 -31.17
C MET A 254 2.89 23.52 -31.54
N HIS A 255 2.69 24.64 -30.86
CA HIS A 255 3.31 25.93 -31.17
C HIS A 255 3.89 26.54 -29.89
N PHE A 256 5.07 27.16 -29.97
CA PHE A 256 5.70 27.83 -28.82
C PHE A 256 5.82 26.92 -27.58
N ALA A 257 6.03 25.62 -27.77
CA ALA A 257 6.40 24.72 -26.69
C ALA A 257 7.73 25.20 -26.10
N SER A 258 7.83 25.26 -24.78
CA SER A 258 9.07 25.70 -24.12
C SER A 258 10.21 24.75 -24.45
N GLU A 259 11.42 25.29 -24.64
CA GLU A 259 12.64 24.50 -24.83
C GLU A 259 12.75 23.41 -23.76
N ASN A 260 13.11 22.19 -24.17
CA ASN A 260 13.16 20.98 -23.34
C ASN A 260 11.82 20.46 -22.77
N SER A 261 10.67 21.03 -23.14
CA SER A 261 9.37 20.37 -22.85
C SER A 261 9.05 19.32 -23.90
N LEU A 262 8.73 18.10 -23.44
CA LEU A 262 8.08 17.12 -24.30
C LEU A 262 6.68 17.65 -24.64
N SER A 263 6.41 17.79 -25.92
CA SER A 263 5.14 18.25 -26.47
C SER A 263 4.79 17.42 -27.71
N CYS A 264 3.62 17.63 -28.32
CA CYS A 264 3.34 16.93 -29.58
C CYS A 264 4.27 17.39 -30.72
N ALA A 265 4.76 18.64 -30.70
CA ALA A 265 5.78 19.12 -31.65
C ALA A 265 7.15 18.44 -31.52
N THR A 266 7.41 17.69 -30.44
CA THR A 266 8.66 16.90 -30.28
C THR A 266 8.73 15.71 -31.24
N CYS A 267 7.62 15.31 -31.87
CA CYS A 267 7.59 14.28 -32.92
C CYS A 267 6.78 14.71 -34.15
N HIS A 268 5.83 15.64 -34.00
CA HIS A 268 5.12 16.31 -35.09
C HIS A 268 5.86 17.59 -35.53
N ASP A 269 7.13 17.43 -35.87
CA ASP A 269 8.04 18.49 -36.35
C ASP A 269 7.90 18.73 -37.87
N GLY A 270 7.57 17.69 -38.62
CA GLY A 270 7.56 17.68 -40.09
C GLY A 270 8.68 16.83 -40.70
N GLU A 271 9.59 16.31 -39.89
CA GLU A 271 10.71 15.46 -40.30
C GLU A 271 10.29 13.97 -40.27
N ALA A 272 9.91 13.47 -39.09
CA ALA A 272 9.58 12.05 -38.88
C ALA A 272 8.06 11.77 -38.94
N VAL A 273 7.24 12.74 -38.53
CA VAL A 273 5.78 12.68 -38.58
C VAL A 273 5.25 14.03 -39.07
N PHE A 274 4.00 14.07 -39.55
CA PHE A 274 3.37 15.30 -40.03
C PHE A 274 3.56 16.46 -39.03
N GLY A 275 4.01 17.62 -39.53
CA GLY A 275 4.27 18.81 -38.74
C GLY A 275 3.16 19.86 -38.80
N ALA A 276 3.35 20.94 -38.06
CA ALA A 276 2.42 22.08 -38.01
C ALA A 276 2.51 23.03 -39.24
N ASN A 277 3.48 22.82 -40.13
CA ASN A 277 3.76 23.69 -41.28
C ASN A 277 2.71 23.60 -42.42
N ASP A 278 1.87 22.56 -42.42
CA ASP A 278 0.78 22.36 -43.38
C ASP A 278 -0.58 22.47 -42.68
N PHE A 279 -1.37 23.45 -43.12
CA PHE A 279 -2.72 23.73 -42.60
C PHE A 279 -3.70 22.55 -42.71
N ALA A 280 -3.50 21.61 -43.64
CA ALA A 280 -4.30 20.39 -43.72
C ALA A 280 -4.13 19.51 -42.48
N ASN A 281 -2.96 19.57 -41.82
CA ASN A 281 -2.68 18.77 -40.63
C ASN A 281 -3.32 19.31 -39.35
N CYS A 282 -3.67 20.61 -39.27
CA CYS A 282 -4.33 21.19 -38.10
C CYS A 282 -5.59 20.41 -37.69
N LYS A 283 -6.39 19.99 -38.68
CA LYS A 283 -7.64 19.23 -38.48
C LYS A 283 -7.44 17.82 -37.92
N ARG A 284 -6.21 17.29 -37.88
CA ARG A 284 -5.89 15.98 -37.30
C ARG A 284 -5.98 16.00 -35.77
N CYS A 285 -5.63 17.12 -35.16
CA CYS A 285 -5.60 17.31 -33.70
C CYS A 285 -6.71 18.25 -33.21
N HIS A 286 -7.06 19.27 -33.99
CA HIS A 286 -8.10 20.24 -33.62
C HIS A 286 -9.45 19.85 -34.21
N ILE A 287 -10.30 19.24 -33.37
CA ILE A 287 -11.58 18.64 -33.79
C ILE A 287 -12.73 19.19 -32.93
N GLY A 288 -13.76 19.71 -33.60
CA GLY A 288 -15.01 20.18 -32.99
C GLY A 288 -15.37 21.62 -33.39
N LYS A 289 -16.61 22.03 -33.09
CA LYS A 289 -17.14 23.37 -33.47
C LYS A 289 -16.43 24.56 -32.83
N ASN A 290 -15.52 24.32 -31.89
CA ASN A 290 -14.78 25.34 -31.15
C ASN A 290 -13.37 25.60 -31.73
N PHE A 291 -12.99 24.91 -32.81
CA PHE A 291 -11.79 25.25 -33.57
C PHE A 291 -12.21 26.00 -34.83
N ALA A 292 -11.93 27.30 -34.83
CA ALA A 292 -12.04 28.18 -35.98
C ALA A 292 -10.63 28.66 -36.35
N PHE A 293 -10.42 28.90 -37.65
CA PHE A 293 -9.27 29.63 -38.17
C PHE A 293 -9.58 31.14 -38.18
#